data_AF-A0A974Y6Y2-F1
#
_entry.id   AF-A0A974Y6Y2-F1
#
_cell.length_a   1.000
_cell.length_b   1.000
_cell.length_c   1.000
_cell.angle_alpha   90.00
_cell.angle_beta   90.00
_cell.angle_gamma   90.00
#
_symmetry.space_group_name_H-M   'P 1'
#
loop_
_entity.id
_entity.type
_entity.pdbx_description
1 polymer ?
#
loop_
_entity_poly.entity_id
_entity_poly.type
_entity_poly.pdbx_seq_one_letter_code
_entity_poly.pdbx_strand_id
1 'polypeptide(L)'
;MRVRSGSLVAHRLWDVADTIDLARAERLWSSHEGREARRIQLGAAAARKLAFEVPPAQLLLSPVPLVLDGRPARAHASARLYDFGVIAIALRVDVADVEWAGFTAQCNALDHAVGATAQVDVWTPVLEAVLEVIAPAVRRPATHRLEEDYLFALVRSFDTPLTGAQVQERADLAALLSGETRPLSQQESSEVTAQSFSYFEDDLVVVTWDRAFVYEPRGDTDVTDILEVANAQLLEMRYYDELLDDELPTMYDLVENARGGLSLLASRRAARLARKLYSLVAEVTELTERVDNTLQVTEDVYLARIHTATLELFRVPKLSAAVDRKLSIIRETCVSLYEEAASRRAELLEVAIVLLIMFEIVLALVRH
;
A
#
# COMPACT_ATOMS: atom_id res chain seq x y z
N MET A 1 23.23 13.56 24.71
CA MET A 1 22.25 12.62 25.30
C MET A 1 22.51 11.26 24.70
N ARG A 2 22.26 10.19 25.45
CA ARG A 2 22.58 8.84 25.02
C ARG A 2 21.33 7.99 24.91
N VAL A 3 21.15 7.31 23.79
CA VAL A 3 20.11 6.30 23.61
C VAL A 3 20.57 5.05 24.34
N ARG A 4 19.91 4.73 25.47
CA ARG A 4 20.20 3.52 26.25
C ARG A 4 19.63 2.28 25.58
N SER A 5 18.41 2.40 25.06
CA SER A 5 17.74 1.31 24.35
C SER A 5 16.85 1.89 23.25
N GLY A 6 17.02 1.34 22.05
CA GLY A 6 16.23 1.66 20.87
C GLY A 6 16.37 0.59 19.80
N SER A 7 15.77 0.84 18.65
CA SER A 7 15.97 0.02 17.45
C SER A 7 15.71 0.84 16.21
N LEU A 8 16.39 0.47 15.13
CA LEU A 8 16.18 1.00 13.81
C LEU A 8 15.46 -0.09 12.99
N VAL A 9 14.42 0.29 12.25
CA VAL A 9 13.64 -0.67 11.45
C VAL A 9 13.52 -0.14 10.04
N ALA A 10 14.09 -0.86 9.08
CA ALA A 10 13.79 -0.62 7.67
C ALA A 10 12.57 -1.46 7.30
N HIS A 11 11.55 -0.81 6.74
CA HIS A 11 10.38 -1.46 6.16
C HIS A 11 10.43 -1.36 4.65
N ARG A 12 10.00 -2.44 4.01
CA ARG A 12 9.65 -2.42 2.60
C ARG A 12 8.37 -3.19 2.37
N LEU A 13 7.46 -2.60 1.61
CA LEU A 13 6.17 -3.15 1.28
C LEU A 13 6.13 -3.46 -0.20
N TRP A 14 5.51 -4.58 -0.59
CA TRP A 14 5.25 -4.91 -1.98
C TRP A 14 3.79 -5.26 -2.19
N ASP A 15 3.25 -4.77 -3.30
CA ASP A 15 2.06 -5.34 -3.89
C ASP A 15 2.48 -6.62 -4.62
N VAL A 16 1.95 -7.77 -4.19
CA VAL A 16 2.33 -9.08 -4.74
C VAL A 16 1.18 -9.79 -5.44
N ALA A 17 -0.06 -9.36 -5.24
CA ALA A 17 -1.27 -10.01 -5.76
C ALA A 17 -2.52 -9.21 -5.45
N ASP A 18 -3.64 -9.53 -6.09
CA ASP A 18 -4.92 -8.91 -5.69
C ASP A 18 -5.40 -9.34 -4.30
N THR A 19 -5.13 -10.60 -3.91
CA THR A 19 -5.47 -11.10 -2.57
C THR A 19 -4.55 -12.21 -2.09
N ILE A 20 -4.41 -12.30 -0.77
CA ILE A 20 -3.76 -13.41 -0.08
C ILE A 20 -4.76 -14.07 0.88
N ASP A 21 -4.93 -15.38 0.76
CA ASP A 21 -5.65 -16.18 1.76
C ASP A 21 -4.79 -16.33 3.03
N LEU A 22 -4.92 -15.37 3.95
CA LEU A 22 -4.09 -15.27 5.16
C LEU A 22 -4.10 -16.57 5.98
N ALA A 23 -5.29 -17.15 6.20
CA ALA A 23 -5.42 -18.38 6.97
C ALA A 23 -4.69 -19.56 6.29
N ARG A 24 -4.70 -19.62 4.96
CA ARG A 24 -3.93 -20.62 4.21
C ARG A 24 -2.44 -20.34 4.25
N ALA A 25 -2.01 -19.08 4.09
CA ALA A 25 -0.61 -18.68 4.17
C ALA A 25 0.01 -19.04 5.53
N GLU A 26 -0.69 -18.75 6.64
CA GLU A 26 -0.26 -19.12 8.00
C GLU A 26 -0.06 -20.63 8.16
N ARG A 27 -1.00 -21.43 7.64
CA ARG A 27 -0.91 -22.91 7.69
C ARG A 27 0.27 -23.42 6.88
N LEU A 28 0.50 -22.88 5.69
CA LEU A 28 1.63 -23.25 4.83
C LEU A 28 2.96 -22.90 5.51
N TRP A 29 3.08 -21.68 6.03
CA TRP A 29 4.26 -21.23 6.76
C TRP A 29 4.58 -22.11 7.96
N SER A 30 3.56 -22.40 8.77
CA SER A 30 3.69 -23.28 9.95
C SER A 30 4.14 -24.69 9.60
N SER A 31 3.78 -25.19 8.42
CA SER A 31 4.17 -26.53 7.94
C SER A 31 5.57 -26.60 7.34
N HIS A 32 6.10 -25.47 6.85
CA HIS A 32 7.36 -25.43 6.10
C HIS A 32 8.60 -25.47 7.00
N GLU A 33 8.60 -24.76 8.14
CA GLU A 33 9.84 -24.58 8.89
C GLU A 33 10.24 -25.73 9.83
N GLY A 34 9.36 -26.67 10.19
CA GLY A 34 9.65 -27.73 11.19
C GLY A 34 10.10 -27.23 12.58
N ARG A 35 10.21 -25.90 12.73
CA ARG A 35 10.31 -25.09 13.93
C ARG A 35 8.90 -24.55 14.14
N GLU A 36 8.44 -24.51 15.38
CA GLU A 36 7.15 -23.90 15.72
C GLU A 36 7.08 -22.54 15.01
N ALA A 37 6.19 -22.37 14.04
CA ALA A 37 5.62 -21.06 13.79
C ALA A 37 5.01 -20.67 15.13
N ARG A 38 5.75 -19.91 15.93
CA ARG A 38 5.17 -19.28 17.09
C ARG A 38 4.07 -18.44 16.49
N ARG A 39 2.84 -18.82 16.80
CA ARG A 39 1.73 -17.89 16.96
C ARG A 39 2.23 -16.84 17.95
N ILE A 40 3.03 -15.89 17.47
CA ILE A 40 2.94 -14.55 17.97
C ILE A 40 1.59 -14.14 17.40
N GLN A 41 0.54 -14.53 18.15
CA GLN A 41 -0.62 -13.67 18.31
C GLN A 41 -0.03 -12.28 18.30
N LEU A 42 -0.57 -11.43 17.42
CA LEU A 42 -0.43 -9.98 17.46
C LEU A 42 0.05 -9.54 18.83
N GLY A 43 0.94 -8.56 18.92
CA GLY A 43 0.98 -7.79 20.16
C GLY A 43 -0.48 -7.53 20.53
N ALA A 44 -1.00 -8.20 21.57
CA ALA A 44 -2.45 -8.31 21.73
C ALA A 44 -3.03 -6.92 22.03
N ALA A 45 -2.14 -5.94 22.28
CA ALA A 45 -2.34 -4.51 22.24
C ALA A 45 -2.72 -3.97 20.84
N ALA A 46 -1.91 -4.18 19.79
CA ALA A 46 -2.17 -3.72 18.41
C ALA A 46 -3.51 -4.19 17.87
N ALA A 47 -3.82 -5.49 18.02
CA ALA A 47 -5.11 -6.04 17.57
C ALA A 47 -6.32 -5.56 18.36
N ARG A 48 -6.10 -5.06 19.60
CA ARG A 48 -7.17 -4.53 20.45
C ARG A 48 -7.41 -3.04 20.22
N LYS A 49 -6.39 -2.29 19.80
CA LYS A 49 -6.49 -0.85 19.53
C LYS A 49 -6.86 -0.53 18.08
N LEU A 50 -6.53 -1.43 17.16
CA LEU A 50 -6.87 -1.34 15.74
C LEU A 50 -7.91 -2.43 15.44
N ALA A 51 -9.14 -2.03 15.12
CA ALA A 51 -10.15 -2.96 14.67
C ALA A 51 -9.93 -3.23 13.18
N PHE A 52 -9.10 -4.23 12.91
CA PHE A 52 -9.02 -4.83 11.57
C PHE A 52 -10.24 -5.72 11.35
N GLU A 53 -10.95 -5.54 10.23
CA GLU A 53 -11.99 -6.50 9.83
C GLU A 53 -11.37 -7.87 9.55
N VAL A 54 -10.21 -7.89 8.87
CA VAL A 54 -9.36 -9.06 8.66
C VAL A 54 -7.94 -8.77 9.18
N PRO A 55 -7.56 -9.28 10.36
CA PRO A 55 -6.24 -9.02 10.93
C PRO A 55 -5.10 -9.55 10.04
N PRO A 56 -4.04 -8.75 9.80
CA PRO A 56 -2.92 -9.20 8.99
C PRO A 56 -2.13 -10.33 9.65
N ALA A 57 -1.58 -11.24 8.85
CA ALA A 57 -0.81 -12.37 9.33
C ALA A 57 0.67 -12.00 9.49
N GLN A 58 1.27 -12.26 10.66
CA GLN A 58 2.69 -11.98 10.92
C GLN A 58 3.52 -13.25 10.87
N LEU A 59 4.55 -13.25 10.03
CA LEU A 59 5.52 -14.32 9.85
C LEU A 59 6.87 -13.90 10.44
N LEU A 60 7.43 -14.74 11.31
CA LEU A 60 8.82 -14.58 11.75
C LEU A 60 9.75 -15.19 10.70
N LEU A 61 10.78 -14.46 10.31
CA LEU A 61 11.75 -14.89 9.31
C LEU A 61 13.11 -15.16 9.96
N SER A 62 13.97 -15.86 9.22
CA SER A 62 15.37 -16.03 9.63
C SER A 62 16.10 -14.68 9.66
N PRO A 63 16.95 -14.41 10.66
CA PRO A 63 17.68 -13.14 10.74
C PRO A 63 18.55 -12.89 9.51
N VAL A 64 18.50 -11.67 8.98
CA VAL A 64 19.20 -11.25 7.77
C VAL A 64 20.56 -10.63 8.14
N PRO A 65 21.68 -11.11 7.57
CA PRO A 65 22.97 -10.47 7.75
C PRO A 65 23.02 -9.14 6.99
N LEU A 66 23.47 -8.08 7.66
CA LEU A 66 23.67 -6.75 7.08
C LEU A 66 25.09 -6.27 7.31
N VAL A 67 25.52 -5.26 6.56
CA VAL A 67 26.77 -4.53 6.79
C VAL A 67 26.45 -3.05 6.92
N LEU A 68 26.62 -2.50 8.12
CA LEU A 68 26.33 -1.09 8.44
C LEU A 68 27.67 -0.37 8.65
N ASP A 69 28.00 0.58 7.77
CA ASP A 69 29.29 1.29 7.76
C ASP A 69 30.51 0.35 7.87
N GLY A 70 30.48 -0.74 7.09
CA GLY A 70 31.55 -1.74 7.07
C GLY A 70 31.59 -2.68 8.28
N ARG A 71 30.62 -2.58 9.22
CA ARG A 71 30.51 -3.47 10.38
C ARG A 71 29.41 -4.51 10.14
N PRO A 72 29.67 -5.79 10.42
CA PRO A 72 28.63 -6.81 10.32
C PRO A 72 27.55 -6.58 11.38
N ALA A 73 26.30 -6.63 10.95
CA ALA A 73 25.12 -6.56 11.79
C ALA A 73 24.18 -7.73 11.46
N ARG A 74 23.27 -8.06 12.37
CA ARG A 74 22.18 -9.02 12.12
C ARG A 74 20.86 -8.33 12.39
N ALA A 75 20.01 -8.26 11.37
CA ALA A 75 18.66 -7.76 11.50
C ALA A 75 17.71 -8.91 11.84
N HIS A 76 16.83 -8.67 12.81
CA HIS A 76 15.65 -9.49 13.01
C HIS A 76 14.70 -9.20 11.84
N ALA A 77 14.19 -10.25 11.20
CA ALA A 77 13.32 -10.12 10.04
C ALA A 77 11.92 -10.66 10.33
N SER A 78 10.91 -9.95 9.88
CA SER A 78 9.51 -10.38 9.91
C SER A 78 8.80 -9.94 8.64
N ALA A 79 7.79 -10.69 8.21
CA ALA A 79 6.87 -10.29 7.16
C ALA A 79 5.45 -10.17 7.73
N ARG A 80 4.71 -9.15 7.34
CA ARG A 80 3.28 -8.99 7.60
C ARG A 80 2.53 -9.10 6.27
N LEU A 81 1.54 -9.99 6.23
CA LEU A 81 0.71 -10.25 5.06
C LEU A 81 -0.65 -9.60 5.25
N TYR A 82 -1.08 -8.85 4.26
CA TYR A 82 -2.40 -8.25 4.18
C TYR A 82 -3.28 -9.04 3.20
N ASP A 83 -4.58 -9.15 3.50
CA ASP A 83 -5.51 -9.96 2.71
C ASP A 83 -5.79 -9.35 1.33
N PHE A 84 -5.64 -8.04 1.19
CA PHE A 84 -5.62 -7.30 -0.07
C PHE A 84 -4.32 -7.44 -0.86
N GLY A 85 -3.38 -8.30 -0.42
CA GLY A 85 -2.27 -8.73 -1.28
C GLY A 85 -0.96 -7.97 -1.15
N VAL A 86 -0.83 -7.13 -0.11
CA VAL A 86 0.43 -6.51 0.28
C VAL A 86 1.24 -7.40 1.23
N ILE A 87 2.56 -7.43 1.04
CA ILE A 87 3.53 -8.00 1.99
C ILE A 87 4.46 -6.90 2.48
N ALA A 88 4.47 -6.64 3.79
CA ALA A 88 5.39 -5.73 4.46
C ALA A 88 6.52 -6.50 5.15
N ILE A 89 7.77 -6.30 4.76
CA ILE A 89 8.95 -6.90 5.40
C ILE A 89 9.65 -5.85 6.25
N ALA A 90 9.92 -6.20 7.50
CA ALA A 90 10.64 -5.36 8.45
C ALA A 90 12.00 -5.98 8.81
N LEU A 91 13.06 -5.20 8.68
CA LEU A 91 14.42 -5.53 9.11
C LEU A 91 14.79 -4.65 10.32
N ARG A 92 14.79 -5.25 11.51
CA ARG A 92 15.04 -4.56 12.79
C ARG A 92 16.45 -4.79 13.31
N VAL A 93 17.17 -3.71 13.55
CA VAL A 93 18.49 -3.69 14.19
C VAL A 93 18.35 -3.05 15.58
N ASP A 94 18.72 -3.78 16.63
CA ASP A 94 18.73 -3.25 17.99
C ASP A 94 19.89 -2.28 18.19
N VAL A 95 19.63 -1.18 18.88
CA VAL A 95 20.65 -0.17 19.21
C VAL A 95 20.64 0.07 20.71
N ALA A 96 21.81 -0.04 21.35
CA ALA A 96 21.95 0.14 22.78
C ALA A 96 23.22 0.95 23.10
N ASP A 97 23.10 1.81 24.11
CA ASP A 97 24.18 2.61 24.69
C ASP A 97 25.02 3.41 23.68
N VAL A 98 24.35 4.15 22.79
CA VAL A 98 24.99 5.02 21.79
C VAL A 98 24.65 6.50 22.00
N GLU A 99 25.60 7.40 21.73
CA GLU A 99 25.30 8.84 21.65
C GLU A 99 24.28 9.11 20.54
N TRP A 100 23.48 10.18 20.70
CA TRP A 100 22.49 10.57 19.69
C TRP A 100 23.06 10.66 18.27
N ALA A 101 24.22 11.30 18.10
CA ALA A 101 24.87 11.38 16.80
C ALA A 101 25.24 10.00 16.22
N GLY A 102 25.59 9.04 17.07
CA GLY A 102 25.84 7.65 16.68
C GLY A 102 24.55 6.91 16.31
N PHE A 103 23.44 7.18 17.00
CA PHE A 103 22.12 6.66 16.64
C PHE A 103 21.68 7.16 15.26
N THR A 104 21.82 8.47 15.00
CA THR A 104 21.55 9.07 13.68
C THR A 104 22.44 8.49 12.58
N ALA A 105 23.75 8.34 12.84
CA ALA A 105 24.66 7.73 11.88
C ALA A 105 24.28 6.27 11.56
N GLN A 106 23.90 5.48 12.56
CA GLN A 106 23.44 4.11 12.34
C GLN A 106 22.12 4.05 11.56
N CYS A 107 21.21 5.02 11.76
CA CYS A 107 19.98 5.16 10.99
C CYS A 107 20.29 5.36 9.49
N ASN A 108 21.19 6.30 9.18
CA ASN A 108 21.63 6.55 7.81
C ASN A 108 22.42 5.37 7.22
N ALA A 109 23.23 4.68 8.03
CA ALA A 109 23.94 3.48 7.58
C ALA A 109 22.98 2.34 7.24
N LEU A 110 21.88 2.19 7.99
CA LEU A 110 20.82 1.22 7.68
C LEU A 110 20.14 1.59 6.37
N ASP A 111 19.74 2.85 6.22
CA ASP A 111 19.13 3.37 4.99
C ASP A 111 20.01 3.09 3.76
N HIS A 112 21.30 3.40 3.82
CA HIS A 112 22.24 3.10 2.72
C HIS A 112 22.44 1.60 2.47
N ALA A 113 22.38 0.76 3.50
CA ALA A 113 22.58 -0.68 3.37
C ALA A 113 21.39 -1.41 2.74
N VAL A 114 20.19 -0.80 2.76
CA VAL A 114 18.94 -1.42 2.29
C VAL A 114 18.22 -0.61 1.22
N GLY A 115 18.62 0.64 0.98
CA GLY A 115 18.04 1.54 -0.01
C GLY A 115 18.37 1.15 -1.45
N ALA A 116 17.82 1.88 -2.42
CA ALA A 116 17.95 1.58 -3.85
C ALA A 116 19.41 1.57 -4.38
N THR A 117 20.34 2.22 -3.68
CA THR A 117 21.76 2.30 -4.05
C THR A 117 22.64 1.28 -3.33
N ALA A 118 22.05 0.37 -2.55
CA ALA A 118 22.77 -0.66 -1.83
C ALA A 118 23.53 -1.60 -2.78
N GLN A 119 24.72 -2.04 -2.37
CA GLN A 119 25.55 -2.97 -3.17
C GLN A 119 24.98 -4.39 -3.21
N VAL A 120 24.22 -4.76 -2.19
CA VAL A 120 23.64 -6.10 -2.01
C VAL A 120 22.15 -5.93 -1.88
N ASP A 121 21.40 -6.62 -2.74
CA ASP A 121 19.95 -6.70 -2.60
C ASP A 121 19.59 -7.69 -1.48
N VAL A 122 19.20 -7.12 -0.35
CA VAL A 122 18.78 -7.87 0.84
C VAL A 122 17.30 -8.22 0.83
N TRP A 123 16.51 -7.60 -0.04
CA TRP A 123 15.05 -7.66 0.01
C TRP A 123 14.48 -8.77 -0.85
N THR A 124 14.90 -8.84 -2.12
CA THR A 124 14.38 -9.85 -3.07
C THR A 124 14.52 -11.28 -2.53
N PRO A 125 15.67 -11.71 -1.97
CA PRO A 125 15.79 -13.07 -1.45
C PRO A 125 14.82 -13.36 -0.29
N VAL A 126 14.55 -12.36 0.55
CA VAL A 126 13.65 -12.50 1.70
C VAL A 126 12.20 -12.57 1.24
N LEU A 127 11.80 -11.71 0.29
CA LEU A 127 10.47 -11.72 -0.31
C LEU A 127 10.19 -13.03 -1.05
N GLU A 128 11.12 -13.48 -1.89
CA GLU A 128 10.97 -14.73 -2.65
C GLU A 128 10.88 -15.96 -1.73
N ALA A 129 11.65 -15.98 -0.62
CA ALA A 129 11.52 -17.04 0.38
C ALA A 129 10.13 -17.07 1.04
N VAL A 130 9.50 -15.90 1.24
CA VAL A 130 8.12 -15.82 1.72
C VAL A 130 7.16 -16.36 0.66
N LEU A 131 7.25 -15.83 -0.56
CA LEU A 131 6.37 -16.16 -1.68
C LEU A 131 6.44 -17.63 -2.08
N GLU A 132 7.61 -18.26 -2.06
CA GLU A 132 7.78 -19.69 -2.38
C GLU A 132 6.91 -20.57 -1.48
N VAL A 133 6.85 -20.25 -0.18
CA VAL A 133 6.06 -21.00 0.79
C VAL A 133 4.57 -20.70 0.67
N ILE A 134 4.21 -19.42 0.51
CA ILE A 134 2.80 -19.00 0.52
C ILE A 134 2.14 -19.01 -0.86
N ALA A 135 2.86 -19.35 -1.95
CA ALA A 135 2.36 -19.31 -3.32
C ALA A 135 0.95 -19.92 -3.51
N PRO A 136 0.59 -21.07 -2.88
CA PRO A 136 -0.77 -21.61 -3.00
C PRO A 136 -1.88 -20.76 -2.37
N ALA A 137 -1.55 -19.81 -1.50
CA ALA A 137 -2.46 -18.85 -0.88
C ALA A 137 -2.59 -17.53 -1.64
N VAL A 138 -1.69 -17.26 -2.58
CA VAL A 138 -1.67 -16.03 -3.39
C VAL A 138 -2.66 -16.18 -4.56
N ARG A 139 -3.55 -15.21 -4.75
CA ARG A 139 -4.53 -15.21 -5.85
C ARG A 139 -4.27 -14.05 -6.80
N ARG A 140 -4.13 -14.36 -8.09
CA ARG A 140 -3.76 -13.41 -9.14
C ARG A 140 -2.49 -12.64 -8.77
N PRO A 141 -1.33 -13.32 -8.78
CA PRO A 141 -0.05 -12.67 -8.49
C PRO A 141 0.20 -11.49 -9.43
N ALA A 142 0.74 -10.42 -8.88
CA ALA A 142 1.08 -9.21 -9.61
C ALA A 142 2.16 -9.49 -10.67
N THR A 143 1.98 -8.94 -11.87
CA THR A 143 2.97 -9.04 -12.96
C THR A 143 4.10 -8.03 -12.80
N HIS A 144 3.81 -6.90 -12.17
CA HIS A 144 4.77 -5.89 -11.75
C HIS A 144 4.49 -5.59 -10.28
N ARG A 145 5.54 -5.60 -9.44
CA ARG A 145 5.40 -5.39 -8.00
C ARG A 145 5.77 -3.95 -7.68
N LEU A 146 4.79 -3.15 -7.31
CA LEU A 146 5.08 -1.85 -6.73
C LEU A 146 5.66 -2.01 -5.33
N GLU A 147 6.49 -1.05 -4.95
CA GLU A 147 7.10 -1.02 -3.63
C GLU A 147 7.02 0.36 -2.98
N GLU A 148 6.98 0.33 -1.64
CA GLU A 148 7.16 1.47 -0.75
C GLU A 148 8.21 1.13 0.30
N ASP A 149 9.03 2.10 0.67
CA ASP A 149 10.01 1.98 1.74
C ASP A 149 9.80 3.02 2.84
N TYR A 150 10.11 2.63 4.07
CA TYR A 150 9.94 3.49 5.23
C TYR A 150 10.90 3.12 6.35
N LEU A 151 11.47 4.11 7.04
CA LEU A 151 12.47 3.90 8.09
C LEU A 151 11.99 4.37 9.46
N PHE A 152 11.97 3.47 10.44
CA PHE A 152 11.60 3.79 11.82
C PHE A 152 12.84 3.90 12.71
N ALA A 153 12.95 5.02 13.41
CA ALA A 153 13.93 5.25 14.46
C ALA A 153 13.23 5.24 15.83
N LEU A 154 13.31 4.09 16.51
CA LEU A 154 12.60 3.82 17.75
C LEU A 154 13.53 4.01 18.95
N VAL A 155 13.14 4.82 19.93
CA VAL A 155 13.83 4.96 21.21
C VAL A 155 12.89 4.57 22.34
N ARG A 156 13.30 3.62 23.18
CA ARG A 156 12.56 3.24 24.40
C ARG A 156 13.09 3.95 25.63
N SER A 157 14.38 4.25 25.68
CA SER A 157 14.94 4.94 26.83
C SER A 157 16.22 5.68 26.49
N PHE A 158 16.37 6.85 27.08
CA PHE A 158 17.62 7.58 27.13
C PHE A 158 18.39 7.29 28.44
N ASP A 159 19.60 7.81 28.56
CA ASP A 159 20.42 7.75 29.77
C ASP A 159 19.77 8.44 30.98
N THR A 160 18.94 9.44 30.72
CA THR A 160 18.07 10.11 31.70
C THR A 160 16.61 10.09 31.19
N PRO A 161 15.60 10.01 32.05
CA PRO A 161 14.20 10.23 31.63
C PRO A 161 14.06 11.62 31.01
N LEU A 162 13.46 11.69 29.81
CA LEU A 162 13.21 12.93 29.08
C LEU A 162 11.72 13.03 28.74
N THR A 163 11.19 14.25 28.73
CA THR A 163 9.88 14.54 28.13
C THR A 163 10.00 14.60 26.60
N GLY A 164 8.88 14.43 25.88
CA GLY A 164 8.85 14.59 24.42
C GLY A 164 9.39 15.95 23.97
N ALA A 165 9.02 17.03 24.66
CA ALA A 165 9.53 18.38 24.39
C ALA A 165 11.06 18.49 24.59
N GLN A 166 11.61 17.86 25.62
CA GLN A 166 13.06 17.83 25.85
C GLN A 166 13.79 17.02 24.79
N VAL A 167 13.18 15.95 24.26
CA VAL A 167 13.72 15.21 23.13
C VAL A 167 13.74 16.11 21.90
N GLN A 168 12.64 16.78 21.58
CA GLN A 168 12.55 17.68 20.43
C GLN A 168 13.55 18.85 20.47
N GLU A 169 13.87 19.37 21.67
CA GLU A 169 14.84 20.45 21.84
C GLU A 169 16.30 19.97 21.77
N ARG A 170 16.60 18.80 22.37
CA ARG A 170 17.98 18.35 22.59
C ARG A 170 18.48 17.38 21.52
N ALA A 171 17.56 16.72 20.82
CA ALA A 171 17.83 15.79 19.74
C ALA A 171 17.72 16.55 18.41
N ASP A 172 18.75 16.45 17.57
CA ASP A 172 18.66 16.92 16.19
C ASP A 172 17.79 15.95 15.37
N LEU A 173 16.47 16.03 15.56
CA LEU A 173 15.48 15.20 14.88
C LEU A 173 15.45 15.51 13.38
N ALA A 174 15.71 16.76 12.99
CA ALA A 174 15.72 17.16 11.59
C ALA A 174 16.84 16.43 10.81
N ALA A 175 18.04 16.32 11.37
CA ALA A 175 19.13 15.54 10.76
C ALA A 175 18.81 14.04 10.70
N LEU A 176 18.17 13.48 11.74
CA LEU A 176 17.75 12.08 11.76
C LEU A 176 16.70 11.77 10.67
N LEU A 177 15.69 12.62 10.55
CA LEU A 177 14.52 12.41 9.70
C LEU A 177 14.77 12.77 8.23
N SER A 178 15.67 13.72 7.94
CA SER A 178 16.06 14.05 6.56
C SER A 178 17.16 13.15 6.00
N GLY A 179 17.92 12.48 6.87
CA GLY A 179 19.13 11.75 6.48
C GLY A 179 20.32 12.63 6.09
N GLU A 180 20.18 13.95 6.11
CA GLU A 180 21.26 14.87 5.76
C GLU A 180 22.31 14.93 6.87
N THR A 181 23.58 14.86 6.48
CA THR A 181 24.71 15.06 7.40
C THR A 181 25.11 16.53 7.51
N ARG A 182 24.61 17.38 6.62
CA ARG A 182 24.90 18.82 6.60
C ARG A 182 23.88 19.55 7.46
N PRO A 183 24.26 20.65 8.12
CA PRO A 183 23.32 21.46 8.88
C PRO A 183 22.19 21.98 7.99
N LEU A 184 20.96 21.68 8.39
CA LEU A 184 19.76 22.18 7.74
C LEU A 184 19.50 23.65 8.13
N SER A 185 18.78 24.37 7.27
CA SER A 185 18.29 25.70 7.62
C SER A 185 17.23 25.60 8.72
N GLN A 186 17.04 26.66 9.51
CA GLN A 186 16.02 26.68 10.56
C GLN A 186 14.60 26.43 10.00
N GLN A 187 14.32 26.96 8.80
CA GLN A 187 13.06 26.72 8.11
C GLN A 187 12.88 25.24 7.81
N GLU A 188 13.88 24.62 7.17
CA GLU A 188 13.84 23.20 6.81
C GLU A 188 13.72 22.31 8.05
N SER A 189 14.49 22.58 9.11
CA SER A 189 14.37 21.83 10.38
C SER A 189 12.97 21.91 10.98
N SER A 190 12.31 23.07 10.86
CA SER A 190 10.94 23.26 11.36
C SER A 190 9.91 22.55 10.47
N GLU A 191 10.10 22.53 9.15
CA GLU A 191 9.23 21.84 8.20
C GLU A 191 9.32 20.32 8.37
N VAL A 192 10.53 19.76 8.43
CA VAL A 192 10.78 18.32 8.62
C VAL A 192 10.19 17.81 9.95
N THR A 193 10.22 18.62 11.00
CA THR A 193 9.72 18.23 12.33
C THR A 193 8.28 18.69 12.61
N ALA A 194 7.58 19.24 11.61
CA ALA A 194 6.26 19.84 11.80
C ALA A 194 5.20 18.82 12.23
N GLN A 195 5.24 17.59 11.69
CA GLN A 195 4.29 16.53 12.02
C GLN A 195 4.72 15.78 13.29
N SER A 196 4.64 16.49 14.43
CA SER A 196 4.99 15.99 15.76
C SER A 196 3.75 15.74 16.62
N PHE A 197 3.73 14.61 17.35
CA PHE A 197 2.61 14.18 18.18
C PHE A 197 3.09 13.60 19.50
N SER A 198 2.44 14.01 20.59
CA SER A 198 2.59 13.39 21.91
C SER A 198 1.22 13.07 22.50
N TYR A 199 1.12 11.98 23.25
CA TYR A 199 -0.04 11.62 24.05
C TYR A 199 0.23 11.85 25.54
N PHE A 200 1.38 11.38 26.02
CA PHE A 200 1.91 11.65 27.36
C PHE A 200 3.05 12.69 27.33
N GLU A 201 3.45 13.17 28.50
CA GLU A 201 4.59 14.09 28.60
C GLU A 201 5.92 13.41 28.22
N ASP A 202 6.00 12.08 28.37
CA ASP A 202 7.20 11.26 28.17
C ASP A 202 7.21 10.51 26.83
N ASP A 203 6.37 10.87 25.85
CA ASP A 203 6.38 10.31 24.50
C ASP A 203 6.56 11.39 23.41
N LEU A 204 7.02 10.96 22.23
CA LEU A 204 7.10 11.81 21.04
C LEU A 204 7.12 10.96 19.77
N VAL A 205 6.25 11.28 18.83
CA VAL A 205 6.25 10.74 17.48
C VAL A 205 6.47 11.89 16.51
N VAL A 206 7.40 11.74 15.58
CA VAL A 206 7.61 12.69 14.47
C VAL A 206 7.62 11.91 13.16
N VAL A 207 6.77 12.31 12.22
CA VAL A 207 6.53 11.56 10.97
C VAL A 207 6.97 12.41 9.76
N THR A 208 7.76 11.83 8.87
CA THR A 208 8.07 12.39 7.54
C THR A 208 7.60 11.44 6.43
N TRP A 209 7.87 11.80 5.19
CA TRP A 209 7.47 11.04 4.01
C TRP A 209 8.06 9.62 3.98
N ASP A 210 9.30 9.45 4.43
CA ASP A 210 10.10 8.23 4.32
C ASP A 210 10.67 7.75 5.66
N ARG A 211 10.57 8.57 6.72
CA ARG A 211 11.11 8.24 8.04
C ARG A 211 10.16 8.64 9.17
N ALA A 212 10.22 7.91 10.29
CA ALA A 212 9.60 8.35 11.53
C ALA A 212 10.52 8.14 12.72
N PHE A 213 10.45 9.09 13.66
CA PHE A 213 11.02 8.96 14.97
C PHE A 213 9.91 8.66 15.98
N VAL A 214 10.13 7.66 16.83
CA VAL A 214 9.19 7.29 17.90
C VAL A 214 9.97 7.13 19.19
N TYR A 215 9.68 7.99 20.14
CA TYR A 215 10.08 7.86 21.53
C TYR A 215 8.88 7.40 22.34
N GLU A 216 8.94 6.15 22.81
CA GLU A 216 7.87 5.52 23.59
C GLU A 216 8.48 4.65 24.69
N PRO A 217 8.58 5.15 25.94
CA PRO A 217 9.16 4.41 27.05
C PRO A 217 8.38 3.19 27.50
N ARG A 218 7.06 3.19 27.32
CA ARG A 218 6.18 2.14 27.85
C ARG A 218 6.03 0.97 26.89
N GLY A 219 6.23 1.22 25.60
CA GLY A 219 6.10 0.24 24.52
C GLY A 219 4.69 -0.30 24.36
N ASP A 220 3.67 0.47 24.76
CA ASP A 220 2.26 0.11 24.72
C ASP A 220 1.49 0.78 23.56
N THR A 221 2.12 1.70 22.81
CA THR A 221 1.52 2.36 21.64
C THR A 221 1.94 1.67 20.34
N ASP A 222 0.95 1.42 19.47
CA ASP A 222 1.13 0.68 18.21
C ASP A 222 1.35 1.63 17.02
N VAL A 223 2.15 2.69 17.24
CA VAL A 223 2.38 3.76 16.24
C VAL A 223 3.01 3.22 14.97
N THR A 224 3.98 2.31 15.07
CA THR A 224 4.62 1.71 13.89
C THR A 224 3.65 0.92 13.04
N ASP A 225 2.67 0.27 13.67
CA ASP A 225 1.67 -0.51 12.95
C ASP A 225 0.72 0.42 12.18
N ILE A 226 0.30 1.54 12.79
CA ILE A 226 -0.48 2.58 12.10
C ILE A 226 0.28 3.17 10.90
N LEU A 227 1.56 3.47 11.06
CA LEU A 227 2.38 4.02 9.99
C LEU A 227 2.63 3.00 8.87
N GLU A 228 2.78 1.72 9.21
CA GLU A 228 2.87 0.66 8.19
C GLU A 228 1.54 0.52 7.42
N VAL A 229 0.39 0.55 8.10
CA VAL A 229 -0.91 0.50 7.42
C VAL A 229 -1.08 1.70 6.50
N ALA A 230 -0.69 2.91 6.92
CA ALA A 230 -0.75 4.08 6.05
C ALA A 230 0.13 3.91 4.79
N ASN A 231 1.31 3.29 4.91
CA ASN A 231 2.15 2.94 3.76
C ASN A 231 1.50 1.86 2.88
N ALA A 232 0.86 0.85 3.46
CA ALA A 232 0.13 -0.17 2.70
C ALA A 232 -1.03 0.43 1.91
N GLN A 233 -1.76 1.39 2.50
CA GLN A 233 -2.82 2.14 1.83
C GLN A 233 -2.28 3.02 0.70
N LEU A 234 -1.13 3.67 0.88
CA LEU A 234 -0.46 4.42 -0.18
C LEU A 234 -0.09 3.50 -1.36
N LEU A 235 0.56 2.38 -1.07
CA LEU A 235 0.98 1.39 -2.06
C LEU A 235 -0.21 0.87 -2.89
N GLU A 236 -1.32 0.53 -2.22
CA GLU A 236 -2.56 0.11 -2.87
C GLU A 236 -3.15 1.18 -3.77
N MET A 237 -3.24 2.41 -3.28
CA MET A 237 -3.76 3.51 -4.10
C MET A 237 -2.88 3.78 -5.32
N ARG A 238 -1.56 3.59 -5.21
CA ARG A 238 -0.65 3.67 -6.37
C ARG A 238 -0.86 2.52 -7.34
N TYR A 239 -1.06 1.30 -6.83
CA TYR A 239 -1.38 0.14 -7.65
C TYR A 239 -2.64 0.37 -8.48
N TYR A 240 -3.75 0.82 -7.87
CA TYR A 240 -4.96 1.10 -8.63
C TYR A 240 -4.79 2.25 -9.62
N ASP A 241 -4.02 3.28 -9.27
CA ASP A 241 -3.75 4.39 -10.17
C ASP A 241 -3.03 3.94 -11.45
N GLU A 242 -2.00 3.10 -11.31
CA GLU A 242 -1.24 2.51 -12.42
C GLU A 242 -2.07 1.49 -13.20
N LEU A 243 -2.81 0.60 -12.53
CA LEU A 243 -3.69 -0.38 -13.16
C LEU A 243 -4.74 0.32 -14.06
N LEU A 244 -5.33 1.40 -13.57
CA LEU A 244 -6.31 2.17 -14.34
C LEU A 244 -5.65 2.95 -15.48
N ASP A 245 -4.42 3.46 -15.30
CA ASP A 245 -3.69 4.14 -16.38
C ASP A 245 -3.32 3.19 -17.53
N ASP A 246 -3.02 1.92 -17.23
CA ASP A 246 -2.73 0.91 -18.25
C ASP A 246 -3.98 0.44 -19.00
N GLU A 247 -5.12 0.29 -18.30
CA GLU A 247 -6.36 -0.17 -18.93
C GLU A 247 -7.08 0.94 -19.72
N LEU A 248 -7.02 2.21 -19.28
CA LEU A 248 -7.74 3.33 -19.90
C LEU A 248 -7.51 3.48 -21.42
N PRO A 249 -6.26 3.50 -21.95
CA PRO A 249 -6.00 3.57 -23.39
C PRO A 249 -6.65 2.43 -24.17
N THR A 250 -6.55 1.20 -23.65
CA THR A 250 -7.18 0.03 -24.23
C THR A 250 -8.70 0.20 -24.30
N MET A 251 -9.33 0.84 -23.31
CA MET A 251 -10.77 1.15 -23.36
C MET A 251 -11.10 2.14 -24.48
N TYR A 252 -10.32 3.22 -24.61
CA TYR A 252 -10.54 4.23 -25.65
C TYR A 252 -10.42 3.64 -27.06
N ASP A 253 -9.38 2.84 -27.32
CA ASP A 253 -9.19 2.16 -28.61
C ASP A 253 -10.37 1.22 -28.92
N LEU A 254 -10.88 0.54 -27.90
CA LEU A 254 -12.01 -0.38 -28.07
C LEU A 254 -13.34 0.38 -28.30
N VAL A 255 -13.52 1.56 -27.70
CA VAL A 255 -14.65 2.46 -27.97
C VAL A 255 -14.60 2.98 -29.40
N GLU A 256 -13.45 3.47 -29.85
CA GLU A 256 -13.28 4.02 -31.20
C GLU A 256 -13.55 2.96 -32.28
N ASN A 257 -13.04 1.75 -32.07
CA ASN A 257 -13.29 0.61 -32.96
C ASN A 257 -14.76 0.14 -32.96
N ALA A 258 -15.48 0.29 -31.85
CA ALA A 258 -16.91 -0.02 -31.79
C ALA A 258 -17.76 0.99 -32.58
N ARG A 259 -17.32 2.26 -32.65
CA ARG A 259 -18.02 3.32 -33.39
C ARG A 259 -17.99 3.11 -34.91
N GLY A 260 -16.95 2.48 -35.47
CA GLY A 260 -16.70 2.41 -36.91
C GLY A 260 -17.52 1.44 -37.78
N GLY A 261 -18.42 0.60 -37.24
CA GLY A 261 -19.09 -0.46 -38.04
C GLY A 261 -20.61 -0.56 -37.94
N LEU A 262 -21.32 -0.57 -39.08
CA LEU A 262 -22.77 -0.80 -39.25
C LEU A 262 -23.21 -2.28 -39.06
N SER A 263 -22.45 -3.09 -38.30
CA SER A 263 -22.68 -4.54 -38.22
C SER A 263 -23.27 -4.98 -36.88
N LEU A 264 -24.21 -5.94 -36.90
CA LEU A 264 -24.65 -6.67 -35.70
C LEU A 264 -23.48 -7.28 -34.89
N LEU A 265 -22.37 -7.59 -35.56
CA LEU A 265 -21.12 -8.04 -34.92
C LEU A 265 -20.46 -6.94 -34.08
N ALA A 266 -20.53 -5.67 -34.49
CA ALA A 266 -20.04 -4.54 -33.72
C ALA A 266 -20.84 -4.37 -32.42
N SER A 267 -22.18 -4.50 -32.48
CA SER A 267 -23.03 -4.46 -31.27
C SER A 267 -22.70 -5.57 -30.26
N ARG A 268 -22.35 -6.78 -30.74
CA ARG A 268 -21.93 -7.91 -29.88
C ARG A 268 -20.51 -7.73 -29.33
N ARG A 269 -19.64 -6.99 -30.03
CA ARG A 269 -18.31 -6.61 -29.51
C ARG A 269 -18.44 -5.55 -28.43
N ALA A 270 -19.24 -4.50 -28.66
CA ALA A 270 -19.53 -3.45 -27.68
C ALA A 270 -20.15 -4.02 -26.39
N ALA A 271 -21.13 -4.92 -26.50
CA ALA A 271 -21.73 -5.56 -25.31
C ALA A 271 -20.74 -6.45 -24.53
N ARG A 272 -19.79 -7.10 -25.21
CA ARG A 272 -18.72 -7.86 -24.54
C ARG A 272 -17.71 -6.95 -23.87
N LEU A 273 -17.37 -5.84 -24.52
CA LEU A 273 -16.49 -4.81 -23.98
C LEU A 273 -17.07 -4.20 -22.70
N ALA A 274 -18.32 -3.74 -22.75
CA ALA A 274 -19.01 -3.20 -21.59
C ALA A 274 -19.00 -4.18 -20.41
N ARG A 275 -19.16 -5.48 -20.67
CA ARG A 275 -19.08 -6.52 -19.62
C ARG A 275 -17.67 -6.68 -19.03
N LYS A 276 -16.61 -6.62 -19.86
CA LYS A 276 -15.22 -6.61 -19.36
C LYS A 276 -14.99 -5.40 -18.45
N LEU A 277 -15.44 -4.23 -18.90
CA LEU A 277 -15.26 -2.98 -18.17
C LEU A 277 -16.06 -2.93 -16.86
N TYR A 278 -17.31 -3.38 -16.86
CA TYR A 278 -18.09 -3.52 -15.62
C TYR A 278 -17.45 -4.49 -14.64
N SER A 279 -16.85 -5.57 -15.13
CA SER A 279 -16.10 -6.50 -14.27
C SER A 279 -14.91 -5.81 -13.62
N LEU A 280 -14.12 -5.06 -14.40
CA LEU A 280 -12.97 -4.33 -13.88
C LEU A 280 -13.38 -3.26 -12.87
N VAL A 281 -14.43 -2.47 -13.17
CA VAL A 281 -14.94 -1.47 -12.24
C VAL A 281 -15.43 -2.13 -10.95
N ALA A 282 -16.18 -3.23 -11.03
CA ALA A 282 -16.66 -3.95 -9.85
C ALA A 282 -15.50 -4.51 -9.02
N GLU A 283 -14.48 -5.05 -9.69
CA GLU A 283 -13.29 -5.60 -9.07
C GLU A 283 -12.46 -4.53 -8.35
N VAL A 284 -12.13 -3.42 -9.01
CA VAL A 284 -11.40 -2.32 -8.38
C VAL A 284 -12.24 -1.72 -7.24
N THR A 285 -13.56 -1.59 -7.40
CA THR A 285 -14.44 -1.11 -6.31
C THR A 285 -14.38 -2.04 -5.10
N GLU A 286 -14.51 -3.36 -5.30
CA GLU A 286 -14.41 -4.36 -4.21
C GLU A 286 -13.05 -4.31 -3.51
N LEU A 287 -11.98 -4.14 -4.29
CA LEU A 287 -10.62 -4.07 -3.76
C LEU A 287 -10.36 -2.77 -3.00
N THR A 288 -10.80 -1.62 -3.52
CA THR A 288 -10.73 -0.33 -2.81
C THR A 288 -11.55 -0.37 -1.51
N GLU A 289 -12.75 -0.96 -1.53
CA GLU A 289 -13.55 -1.16 -0.31
C GLU A 289 -12.81 -2.01 0.73
N ARG A 290 -12.05 -3.04 0.32
CA ARG A 290 -11.24 -3.86 1.23
C ARG A 290 -10.13 -3.05 1.90
N VAL A 291 -9.47 -2.16 1.15
CA VAL A 291 -8.43 -1.27 1.70
C VAL A 291 -9.01 -0.28 2.71
N ASP A 292 -10.17 0.31 2.41
CA ASP A 292 -10.86 1.23 3.31
C ASP A 292 -11.37 0.52 4.59
N ASN A 293 -11.83 -0.73 4.45
CA ASN A 293 -12.33 -1.52 5.58
C ASN A 293 -11.21 -2.15 6.43
N THR A 294 -9.96 -2.13 5.96
CA THR A 294 -8.82 -2.74 6.66
C THR A 294 -8.63 -2.13 8.05
N LEU A 295 -8.89 -0.83 8.23
CA LEU A 295 -8.58 -0.15 9.48
C LEU A 295 -9.77 0.69 9.96
N GLN A 296 -10.53 0.18 10.93
CA GLN A 296 -11.35 1.04 11.77
C GLN A 296 -10.56 1.39 13.02
N VAL A 297 -10.11 2.65 13.13
CA VAL A 297 -9.53 3.17 14.37
C VAL A 297 -10.67 3.48 15.34
N THR A 298 -11.18 2.45 16.01
CA THR A 298 -12.45 2.53 16.74
C THR A 298 -12.32 3.16 18.12
N GLU A 299 -11.14 3.14 18.76
CA GLU A 299 -11.06 3.44 20.20
C GLU A 299 -9.92 4.39 20.64
N ASP A 300 -8.93 4.69 19.80
CA ASP A 300 -7.80 5.56 20.18
C ASP A 300 -7.69 6.82 19.30
N VAL A 301 -8.13 7.95 19.86
CA VAL A 301 -8.08 9.28 19.21
C VAL A 301 -6.65 9.70 18.87
N TYR A 302 -5.65 9.26 19.64
CA TYR A 302 -4.25 9.59 19.38
C TYR A 302 -3.74 8.88 18.13
N LEU A 303 -3.99 7.57 18.02
CA LEU A 303 -3.62 6.78 16.84
C LEU A 303 -4.38 7.24 15.59
N ALA A 304 -5.68 7.56 15.71
CA ALA A 304 -6.47 8.11 14.60
C ALA A 304 -5.89 9.44 14.09
N ARG A 305 -5.42 10.30 14.99
CA ARG A 305 -4.80 11.59 14.62
C ARG A 305 -3.49 11.39 13.87
N ILE A 306 -2.63 10.49 14.34
CA ILE A 306 -1.36 10.15 13.66
C ILE A 306 -1.66 9.56 12.28
N HIS A 307 -2.57 8.58 12.21
CA HIS A 307 -2.97 7.94 10.96
C HIS A 307 -3.48 8.96 9.93
N THR A 308 -4.43 9.81 10.32
CA THR A 308 -4.98 10.87 9.44
C THR A 308 -3.88 11.82 8.94
N ALA A 309 -3.01 12.29 9.84
CA ALA A 309 -1.91 13.17 9.46
C ALA A 309 -0.92 12.49 8.51
N THR A 310 -0.68 11.20 8.71
CA THR A 310 0.21 10.38 7.85
C THR A 310 -0.40 10.21 6.46
N LEU A 311 -1.70 9.91 6.35
CA LEU A 311 -2.38 9.81 5.06
C LEU A 311 -2.37 11.13 4.28
N GLU A 312 -2.56 12.26 4.97
CA GLU A 312 -2.45 13.59 4.37
C GLU A 312 -1.01 13.87 3.89
N LEU A 313 -0.01 13.53 4.71
CA LEU A 313 1.40 13.66 4.36
C LEU A 313 1.75 12.85 3.11
N PHE A 314 1.28 11.60 3.05
CA PHE A 314 1.42 10.67 1.92
C PHE A 314 0.55 11.05 0.71
N ARG A 315 -0.34 12.04 0.86
CA ARG A 315 -1.29 12.48 -0.18
C ARG A 315 -2.23 11.37 -0.65
N VAL A 316 -2.47 10.36 0.18
CA VAL A 316 -3.39 9.26 -0.11
C VAL A 316 -4.79 9.76 -0.49
N PRO A 317 -5.38 10.78 0.18
CA PRO A 317 -6.69 11.31 -0.23
C PRO A 317 -6.71 11.88 -1.65
N LYS A 318 -5.61 12.49 -2.11
CA LYS A 318 -5.52 13.03 -3.48
C LYS A 318 -5.43 11.90 -4.51
N LEU A 319 -4.69 10.84 -4.19
CA LEU A 319 -4.52 9.69 -5.05
C LEU A 319 -5.83 8.89 -5.16
N SER A 320 -6.49 8.64 -4.03
CA SER A 320 -7.83 8.04 -3.97
C SER A 320 -8.85 8.83 -4.81
N ALA A 321 -8.89 10.16 -4.69
CA ALA A 321 -9.77 10.99 -5.51
C ALA A 321 -9.43 10.92 -7.03
N ALA A 322 -8.17 10.70 -7.39
CA ALA A 322 -7.77 10.51 -8.79
C ALA A 322 -8.26 9.16 -9.33
N VAL A 323 -8.11 8.09 -8.53
CA VAL A 323 -8.64 6.74 -8.83
C VAL A 323 -10.15 6.77 -9.00
N ASP A 324 -10.89 7.39 -8.06
CA ASP A 324 -12.35 7.54 -8.14
C ASP A 324 -12.79 8.26 -9.42
N ARG A 325 -12.06 9.31 -9.80
CA ARG A 325 -12.34 10.05 -11.04
C ARG A 325 -12.10 9.17 -12.26
N LYS A 326 -11.00 8.41 -12.30
CA LYS A 326 -10.71 7.45 -13.39
C LYS A 326 -11.83 6.40 -13.49
N LEU A 327 -12.26 5.82 -12.36
CA LEU A 327 -13.38 4.87 -12.32
C LEU A 327 -14.70 5.49 -12.81
N SER A 328 -14.99 6.76 -12.47
CA SER A 328 -16.19 7.46 -12.96
C SER A 328 -16.16 7.62 -14.48
N ILE A 329 -15.03 8.04 -15.06
CA ILE A 329 -14.86 8.19 -16.51
C ILE A 329 -15.10 6.85 -17.22
N ILE A 330 -14.58 5.75 -16.66
CA ILE A 330 -14.78 4.40 -17.20
C ILE A 330 -16.27 4.03 -17.16
N ARG A 331 -16.94 4.28 -16.03
CA ARG A 331 -18.36 3.97 -15.83
C ARG A 331 -19.25 4.76 -16.81
N GLU A 332 -18.99 6.06 -16.97
CA GLU A 332 -19.68 6.93 -17.94
C GLU A 332 -19.48 6.45 -19.39
N THR A 333 -18.25 6.08 -19.74
CA THR A 333 -17.92 5.54 -21.06
C THR A 333 -18.64 4.21 -21.33
N CYS A 334 -18.78 3.35 -20.32
CA CYS A 334 -19.54 2.10 -20.44
C CYS A 334 -21.02 2.34 -20.72
N VAL A 335 -21.65 3.28 -20.02
CA VAL A 335 -23.06 3.65 -20.21
C VAL A 335 -23.26 4.19 -21.62
N SER A 336 -22.41 5.12 -22.07
CA SER A 336 -22.46 5.69 -23.42
C SER A 336 -22.35 4.61 -24.50
N LEU A 337 -21.41 3.67 -24.36
CA LEU A 337 -21.26 2.54 -25.28
C LEU A 337 -22.50 1.64 -25.33
N TYR A 338 -23.14 1.40 -24.18
CA TYR A 338 -24.33 0.57 -24.09
C TYR A 338 -25.53 1.25 -24.77
N GLU A 339 -25.72 2.55 -24.55
CA GLU A 339 -26.74 3.36 -25.20
C GLU A 339 -26.57 3.42 -26.72
N GLU A 340 -25.34 3.64 -27.21
CA GLU A 340 -25.03 3.60 -28.65
C GLU A 340 -25.34 2.22 -29.25
N ALA A 341 -24.97 1.13 -28.57
CA ALA A 341 -25.25 -0.22 -29.04
C ALA A 341 -26.75 -0.54 -29.08
N ALA A 342 -27.52 -0.04 -28.11
CA ALA A 342 -28.98 -0.19 -28.07
C ALA A 342 -29.66 0.62 -29.17
N SER A 343 -29.25 1.88 -29.37
CA SER A 343 -29.75 2.76 -30.43
C SER A 343 -29.49 2.17 -31.82
N ARG A 344 -28.27 1.68 -32.10
CA ARG A 344 -27.95 1.02 -33.37
C ARG A 344 -28.79 -0.22 -33.64
N ARG A 345 -29.15 -0.99 -32.61
CA ARG A 345 -30.05 -2.14 -32.77
C ARG A 345 -31.46 -1.71 -33.13
N ALA A 346 -31.95 -0.61 -32.56
CA ALA A 346 -33.25 -0.03 -32.90
C ALA A 346 -33.26 0.48 -34.35
N GLU A 347 -32.22 1.21 -34.77
CA GLU A 347 -32.08 1.70 -36.15
C GLU A 347 -32.03 0.55 -37.17
N LEU A 348 -31.27 -0.52 -36.89
CA LEU A 348 -31.25 -1.70 -37.76
C LEU A 348 -32.60 -2.41 -37.85
N LEU A 349 -33.36 -2.45 -36.75
CA LEU A 349 -34.71 -3.02 -36.73
C LEU A 349 -35.67 -2.14 -37.53
N GLU A 350 -35.55 -0.82 -37.43
CA GLU A 350 -36.31 0.14 -38.25
C GLU A 350 -36.02 -0.04 -39.74
N VAL A 351 -34.74 -0.09 -40.14
CA VAL A 351 -34.34 -0.34 -41.53
C VAL A 351 -34.87 -1.69 -42.02
N ALA A 352 -34.81 -2.73 -41.20
CA ALA A 352 -35.36 -4.04 -41.55
C ALA A 352 -36.87 -4.01 -41.77
N ILE A 353 -37.62 -3.28 -40.92
CA ILE A 353 -39.07 -3.08 -41.09
C ILE A 353 -39.35 -2.29 -42.38
N VAL A 354 -38.62 -1.21 -42.65
CA VAL A 354 -38.77 -0.41 -43.88
C VAL A 354 -38.50 -1.24 -45.13
N LEU A 355 -37.45 -2.07 -45.12
CA LEU A 355 -37.13 -2.99 -46.23
C LEU A 355 -38.21 -4.06 -46.41
N LEU A 356 -38.76 -4.59 -45.32
CA LEU A 356 -39.83 -5.60 -45.38
C LEU A 356 -41.12 -5.00 -45.97
N ILE A 357 -41.50 -3.79 -45.56
CA ILE A 357 -42.63 -3.04 -46.12
C ILE A 357 -42.40 -2.77 -47.61
N MET A 358 -41.21 -2.30 -47.98
CA MET A 358 -40.86 -2.02 -49.37
C MET A 358 -40.93 -3.30 -50.23
N PHE A 359 -40.45 -4.43 -49.69
CA PHE A 359 -40.53 -5.73 -50.34
C PHE A 359 -41.98 -6.18 -50.54
N GLU A 360 -42.84 -6.05 -49.53
CA GLU A 360 -44.28 -6.35 -49.64
C GLU A 360 -44.97 -5.50 -50.71
N ILE A 361 -44.67 -4.20 -50.77
CA ILE A 361 -45.23 -3.28 -51.77
C ILE A 361 -44.83 -3.71 -53.19
N VAL A 362 -43.55 -4.04 -53.42
CA VAL A 362 -43.06 -4.51 -54.72
C VAL A 362 -43.75 -5.83 -55.11
N LEU A 363 -43.88 -6.76 -54.18
CA LEU A 363 -44.54 -8.05 -54.43
C LEU A 363 -46.03 -7.89 -54.75
N ALA A 364 -46.72 -6.96 -54.08
CA ALA A 364 -48.10 -6.62 -54.36
C ALA A 364 -48.26 -6.00 -55.77
N LEU A 365 -47.33 -5.12 -56.18
CA LEU A 365 -47.32 -4.50 -57.50
C LEU A 365 -47.00 -5.49 -58.64
N VAL A 366 -46.18 -6.51 -58.39
CA VAL A 366 -45.84 -7.53 -59.40
C VAL A 366 -46.92 -8.62 -59.53
N ARG A 367 -47.79 -8.77 -58.53
CA ARG A 367 -48.93 -9.71 -58.54
C ARG A 367 -50.24 -9.13 -59.09
N HIS A 368 -50.26 -7.85 -59.45
CA HIS A 368 -51.31 -7.21 -60.26
C HIS A 368 -50.79 -6.94 -61.66
#